data_AF-A0A0S4L397-F1
#
_entry.id   AF-A0A0S4L397-F1
#
_cell.length_a   1.000
_cell.length_b   1.000
_cell.length_c   1.000
_cell.angle_alpha   90.00
_cell.angle_beta   90.00
_cell.angle_gamma   90.00
#
_symmetry.space_group_name_H-M   'P 1'
#
loop_
_entity.id
_entity.type
_entity.pdbx_description
1 polymer ?
#
loop_
_entity_poly.entity_id
_entity_poly.type
_entity_poly.pdbx_seq_one_letter_code
_entity_poly.pdbx_strand_id
1 'polypeptide(L)'
;MRRRLFPYGLPLLLLLLLRTVIPISACAEDRSFYSPVIYIDKEQNQILISTSASVFYIEVPEAAKPHIEKLPLSGLVDFVVEMRGEDKRPLIKTWKVKSGESACMYFNGKECK
;
A
#
# COMPACT_ATOMS: atom_id res chain seq x y z
N MET A 1 -8.61 -28.56 -62.84
CA MET A 1 -9.52 -27.80 -61.93
C MET A 1 -8.71 -27.25 -60.76
N ARG A 2 -8.38 -25.95 -60.75
CA ARG A 2 -7.66 -25.28 -59.67
C ARG A 2 -8.68 -24.77 -58.64
N ARG A 3 -8.75 -25.39 -57.45
CA ARG A 3 -9.51 -24.84 -56.31
C ARG A 3 -8.68 -23.71 -55.70
N ARG A 4 -9.12 -22.46 -55.88
CA ARG A 4 -8.64 -21.31 -55.11
C ARG A 4 -9.20 -21.42 -53.69
N LEU A 5 -8.36 -21.72 -52.71
CA LEU A 5 -8.72 -21.55 -51.30
C LEU A 5 -8.21 -20.19 -50.81
N PHE A 6 -9.17 -19.37 -50.35
CA PHE A 6 -9.09 -18.33 -49.31
C PHE A 6 -8.20 -17.08 -49.52
N PRO A 7 -8.81 -15.88 -49.33
CA PRO A 7 -8.09 -14.76 -48.72
C PRO A 7 -8.81 -14.14 -47.50
N TYR A 8 -9.92 -14.70 -47.01
CA TYR A 8 -10.71 -14.09 -45.92
C TYR A 8 -10.38 -14.61 -44.51
N GLY A 9 -9.41 -15.53 -44.36
CA GLY A 9 -9.05 -16.09 -43.05
C GLY A 9 -8.04 -15.26 -42.24
N LEU A 10 -7.24 -14.42 -42.91
CA LEU A 10 -6.18 -13.64 -42.27
C LEU A 10 -6.67 -12.42 -41.46
N PRO A 11 -7.70 -11.64 -41.88
CA PRO A 11 -8.09 -10.43 -41.14
C PRO A 11 -8.88 -10.76 -39.86
N LEU A 12 -9.53 -11.92 -39.80
CA LEU A 12 -10.29 -12.34 -38.62
C LEU A 12 -9.36 -12.73 -37.45
N LEU A 13 -8.18 -13.27 -37.75
CA LEU A 13 -7.18 -13.65 -36.75
C LEU A 13 -6.48 -12.42 -36.14
N LEU A 14 -6.32 -11.34 -36.91
CA LEU A 14 -5.68 -10.10 -36.45
C LEU A 14 -6.60 -9.28 -35.54
N LEU A 15 -7.93 -9.33 -35.74
CA LEU A 15 -8.93 -8.67 -34.90
C LEU A 15 -9.12 -9.33 -33.52
N LEU A 16 -8.75 -10.61 -33.37
CA LEU A 16 -8.83 -11.34 -32.10
C LEU A 16 -7.62 -11.10 -31.16
N LEU A 17 -6.56 -10.44 -31.64
CA LEU A 17 -5.37 -10.11 -30.86
C LEU A 17 -5.49 -8.79 -30.08
N LEU A 18 -6.53 -7.98 -30.30
CA LEU A 18 -6.91 -6.87 -29.40
C LEU A 18 -7.69 -7.41 -28.20
N ARG A 19 -7.14 -8.39 -27.48
CA ARG A 19 -7.61 -8.72 -26.14
C ARG A 19 -7.18 -7.61 -25.19
N THR A 20 -8.05 -6.62 -25.07
CA THR A 20 -8.34 -5.83 -23.86
C THR A 20 -7.30 -5.99 -22.74
N VAL A 21 -6.25 -5.17 -22.78
CA VAL A 21 -5.49 -4.83 -21.58
C VAL A 21 -6.43 -3.94 -20.76
N ILE A 22 -7.21 -4.54 -19.87
CA ILE A 22 -7.97 -3.78 -18.87
C ILE A 22 -6.92 -3.31 -17.87
N PRO A 23 -6.60 -2.00 -17.80
CA PRO A 23 -5.77 -1.52 -16.71
C PRO A 23 -6.57 -1.78 -15.43
N ILE A 24 -6.09 -2.70 -14.61
CA ILE A 24 -6.58 -2.84 -13.24
C ILE A 24 -6.21 -1.52 -12.59
N SER A 25 -7.18 -0.60 -12.51
CA SER A 25 -7.05 0.61 -11.74
C SER A 25 -6.82 0.15 -10.31
N ALA A 26 -5.57 0.21 -9.84
CA ALA A 26 -5.23 0.01 -8.44
C ALA A 26 -5.89 1.16 -7.68
N CYS A 27 -7.15 0.97 -7.31
CA CYS A 27 -7.85 1.90 -6.44
C CYS A 27 -7.06 1.98 -5.15
N ALA A 28 -6.68 3.20 -4.78
CA ALA A 28 -6.13 3.50 -3.48
C ALA A 28 -7.13 3.00 -2.42
N GLU A 29 -6.83 1.86 -1.81
CA GLU A 29 -7.68 1.19 -0.82
C GLU A 29 -7.08 1.44 0.56
N ASP A 30 -7.88 1.99 1.47
CA ASP A 30 -7.46 2.17 2.85
C ASP A 30 -7.61 0.85 3.61
N ARG A 31 -6.52 0.42 4.26
CA ARG A 31 -6.48 -0.81 5.08
C ARG A 31 -5.99 -0.51 6.48
N SER A 32 -6.53 -1.25 7.45
CA SER A 32 -6.12 -1.17 8.85
C SER A 32 -5.20 -2.34 9.21
N PHE A 33 -4.08 -2.04 9.86
CA PHE A 33 -3.11 -3.01 10.34
C PHE A 33 -2.90 -2.83 11.84
N TYR A 34 -3.35 -3.82 12.62
CA TYR A 34 -3.06 -3.92 14.05
C TYR A 34 -1.73 -4.66 14.23
N SER A 35 -0.66 -3.94 14.57
CA SER A 35 0.70 -4.48 14.48
C SER A 35 1.65 -3.83 15.50
N PRO A 36 2.68 -4.56 15.97
CA PRO A 36 3.77 -3.97 16.72
C PRO A 36 4.63 -3.04 15.85
N VAL A 37 5.16 -1.98 16.47
CA VAL A 37 6.22 -1.16 15.86
C VAL A 37 7.56 -1.86 16.03
N ILE A 38 8.13 -2.41 14.96
CA ILE A 38 9.42 -3.12 15.03
C ILE A 38 10.57 -2.12 15.01
N TYR A 39 10.52 -1.17 14.06
CA TYR A 39 11.59 -0.20 13.84
C TYR A 39 11.04 1.07 13.22
N ILE A 40 11.66 2.21 13.52
CA ILE A 40 11.34 3.52 12.95
C ILE A 40 12.59 4.01 12.23
N ASP A 41 12.52 4.06 10.90
CA ASP A 41 13.56 4.63 10.05
C ASP A 41 13.30 6.12 9.87
N LYS A 42 14.02 6.94 10.65
CA LYS A 42 13.90 8.40 10.61
C LYS A 42 14.51 9.01 9.35
N GLU A 43 15.53 8.37 8.79
CA GLU A 43 16.24 8.88 7.61
C GLU A 43 15.37 8.74 6.37
N GLN A 44 14.70 7.58 6.25
CA GLN A 44 13.82 7.30 5.11
C GLN A 44 12.34 7.55 5.38
N ASN A 45 11.98 8.05 6.57
CA ASN A 45 10.61 8.34 7.00
C ASN A 45 9.66 7.15 6.82
N GLN A 46 10.03 6.02 7.41
CA GLN A 46 9.29 4.76 7.28
C GLN A 46 9.23 4.03 8.62
N ILE A 47 8.23 3.15 8.74
CA ILE A 47 8.02 2.32 9.92
C ILE A 47 7.98 0.86 9.47
N LEU A 48 8.74 -0.01 10.14
CA LEU A 48 8.69 -1.45 9.94
C LEU A 48 7.64 -2.06 10.86
N ILE A 49 6.68 -2.77 10.29
CA ILE A 49 5.59 -3.42 11.02
C ILE A 49 5.53 -4.92 10.67
N SER A 50 4.94 -5.72 11.56
CA SER A 50 4.73 -7.16 11.35
C SER A 50 3.25 -7.49 11.42
N THR A 51 2.71 -8.03 10.33
CA THR A 51 1.38 -8.63 10.31
C THR A 51 1.50 -10.16 10.41
N SER A 52 0.38 -10.87 10.44
CA SER A 52 0.38 -12.35 10.35
C SER A 52 0.85 -12.87 8.99
N ALA A 53 0.75 -12.07 7.94
CA ALA A 53 1.10 -12.47 6.58
C ALA A 53 2.53 -12.07 6.17
N SER A 54 3.03 -10.94 6.68
CA SER A 54 4.31 -10.37 6.24
C SER A 54 4.86 -9.30 7.18
N VAL A 55 6.16 -9.02 7.01
CA VAL A 55 6.88 -7.91 7.63
C VAL A 55 7.28 -6.93 6.53
N PHE A 56 6.88 -5.66 6.65
CA PHE A 56 7.11 -4.67 5.60
C PHE A 56 7.15 -3.23 6.13
N TYR A 57 7.73 -2.35 5.33
CA TYR A 57 7.78 -0.92 5.61
C TYR A 57 6.51 -0.21 5.13
N ILE A 58 6.00 0.68 5.97
CA ILE A 58 4.98 1.68 5.62
C ILE A 58 5.62 3.06 5.56
N GLU A 59 5.23 3.85 4.56
CA GLU A 59 5.76 5.19 4.32
C GLU A 59 5.01 6.23 5.16
N VAL A 60 5.75 7.21 5.65
CA VAL A 60 5.23 8.27 6.52
C VAL A 60 5.09 9.56 5.70
N PRO A 61 3.89 10.16 5.62
CA PRO A 61 3.72 11.46 4.96
C PRO A 61 4.41 12.58 5.75
N GLU A 62 4.73 13.69 5.09
CA GLU A 62 5.40 14.86 5.71
C GLU A 62 4.75 15.31 7.03
N ALA A 63 3.41 15.36 7.08
CA ALA A 63 2.67 15.76 8.27
C ALA A 63 2.87 14.84 9.48
N ALA A 64 3.20 13.57 9.25
CA ALA A 64 3.41 12.58 10.29
C ALA A 64 4.87 12.47 10.75
N LYS A 65 5.85 12.91 9.95
CA LYS A 65 7.28 12.82 10.28
C LYS A 65 7.67 13.33 11.67
N PRO A 66 7.21 14.50 12.17
CA PRO A 66 7.56 14.97 13.51
C PRO A 66 6.91 14.15 14.64
N HIS A 67 6.12 13.14 14.30
CA HIS A 67 5.31 12.37 15.25
C HIS A 67 5.70 10.90 15.31
N ILE A 68 6.36 10.35 14.29
CA ILE A 68 6.66 8.90 14.24
C ILE A 68 7.58 8.44 15.35
N GLU A 69 8.51 9.29 15.80
CA GLU A 69 9.43 8.95 16.89
C GLU A 69 8.76 8.85 18.26
N LYS A 70 7.51 9.32 18.36
CA LYS A 70 6.71 9.19 19.58
C LYS A 70 6.03 7.82 19.67
N LEU A 71 6.01 7.05 18.58
CA LEU A 71 5.40 5.73 18.57
C LEU A 71 6.18 4.76 19.49
N PRO A 72 5.48 3.92 20.26
CA PRO A 72 6.13 3.01 21.18
C PRO A 72 6.73 1.83 20.42
N LEU A 73 8.05 1.66 20.46
CA LEU A 73 8.70 0.44 19.97
C LEU A 73 8.12 -0.79 20.69
N SER A 74 7.87 -1.87 19.95
CA SER A 74 7.16 -3.07 20.38
C SER A 74 5.71 -2.86 20.85
N GLY A 75 5.22 -1.62 20.93
CA GLY A 75 3.84 -1.30 21.28
C GLY A 75 2.89 -1.62 20.12
N LEU A 76 1.66 -1.99 20.46
CA LEU A 76 0.64 -2.32 19.46
C LEU A 76 -0.03 -1.05 18.98
N VAL A 77 -0.10 -0.90 17.67
CA VAL A 77 -0.67 0.26 17.01
C VAL A 77 -1.59 -0.20 15.90
N ASP A 78 -2.71 0.49 15.76
CA ASP A 78 -3.70 0.30 14.72
C ASP A 78 -3.45 1.37 13.66
N PHE A 79 -2.75 0.98 12.59
CA PHE A 79 -2.36 1.84 11.48
C PHE A 79 -3.42 1.78 10.38
N VAL A 80 -3.92 2.94 9.95
CA VAL A 80 -4.69 3.03 8.70
C VAL A 80 -3.75 3.52 7.62
N VAL A 81 -3.58 2.73 6.56
CA VAL A 81 -2.69 3.02 5.46
C VAL A 81 -3.43 2.96 4.12
N GLU A 82 -3.03 3.80 3.20
CA GLU A 82 -3.46 3.77 1.81
C GLU A 82 -2.57 2.81 1.03
N MET A 83 -3.16 1.77 0.43
CA MET A 83 -2.47 0.84 -0.45
C MET A 83 -2.30 1.48 -1.84
N ARG A 84 -1.04 1.63 -2.31
CA ARG A 84 -0.70 2.41 -3.52
C ARG A 84 -0.28 1.56 -4.73
N GLY A 85 -0.62 0.27 -4.75
CA GLY A 85 -0.18 -0.72 -5.74
C GLY A 85 1.00 -1.58 -5.26
N GLU A 86 1.40 -2.57 -6.04
CA GLU A 86 2.40 -3.58 -5.62
C GLU A 86 3.82 -3.01 -5.48
N ASP A 87 4.19 -2.04 -6.33
CA ASP A 87 5.54 -1.45 -6.35
C ASP A 87 5.74 -0.30 -5.36
N LYS A 88 4.66 0.13 -4.68
CA LYS A 88 4.69 1.27 -3.76
C LYS A 88 4.37 0.81 -2.35
N ARG A 89 5.16 1.30 -1.39
CA ARG A 89 4.88 1.07 0.02
C ARG A 89 3.51 1.67 0.40
N PRO A 90 2.75 1.04 1.32
CA PRO A 90 1.55 1.65 1.84
C PRO A 90 1.86 2.98 2.54
N LEU A 91 1.01 3.98 2.35
CA LEU A 91 1.19 5.32 2.93
C LEU A 91 0.33 5.46 4.17
N ILE A 92 0.93 5.88 5.29
CA ILE A 92 0.16 6.12 6.52
C ILE A 92 -0.83 7.26 6.32
N LYS A 93 -2.08 7.02 6.72
CA LYS A 93 -3.13 8.04 6.85
C LYS A 93 -3.31 8.45 8.30
N THR A 94 -3.53 7.47 9.18
CA THR A 94 -3.77 7.68 10.61
C THR A 94 -3.20 6.54 11.42
N TRP A 95 -3.02 6.73 12.72
CA TRP A 95 -2.77 5.62 13.64
C TRP A 95 -3.39 5.85 15.00
N LYS A 96 -3.66 4.76 15.71
CA LYS A 96 -4.04 4.77 17.13
C LYS A 96 -3.20 3.78 17.91
N VAL A 97 -2.47 4.27 18.90
CA VAL A 97 -1.71 3.44 19.85
C VAL A 97 -2.69 2.70 20.75
N LYS A 98 -2.48 1.39 20.90
CA LYS A 98 -3.35 0.47 21.66
C LYS A 98 -2.62 -0.13 22.85
N SER A 99 -1.28 -0.16 22.79
CA SER A 99 -0.38 -0.59 23.87
C SER A 99 0.95 0.15 23.78
N GLY A 100 1.57 0.41 24.93
CA GLY A 100 2.81 1.18 25.05
C GLY A 100 2.57 2.65 25.38
N GLU A 101 3.58 3.29 25.95
CA GLU A 101 3.56 4.71 26.30
C GLU A 101 3.99 5.56 25.10
N SER A 102 3.20 6.58 24.78
CA SER A 102 3.45 7.48 23.65
C SER A 102 2.90 8.86 23.95
N ALA A 103 3.65 9.89 23.55
CA ALA A 103 3.19 11.28 23.55
C ALA A 103 2.27 11.61 22.35
N CYS A 104 1.96 10.63 21.51
CA CYS A 104 1.05 10.71 20.37
C CYS A 104 0.21 9.44 20.30
N MET A 105 -0.86 9.40 21.11
CA MET A 105 -1.71 8.22 21.21
C MET A 105 -2.59 8.06 19.97
N TYR A 106 -2.99 9.17 19.34
CA TYR A 106 -3.76 9.15 18.11
C TYR A 106 -3.25 10.20 17.12
N PHE A 107 -2.87 9.78 15.92
CA PHE A 107 -2.57 10.69 14.81
C PHE A 107 -3.70 10.64 13.79
N ASN A 108 -4.29 11.81 13.48
CA ASN A 108 -5.47 11.92 12.63
C ASN A 108 -5.16 12.29 11.16
N GLY A 109 -3.89 12.21 10.75
CA GLY A 109 -3.43 12.68 9.43
C GLY A 109 -2.83 14.08 9.43
N LYS A 110 -2.97 14.81 10.54
CA LYS A 110 -2.45 16.18 10.67
C LYS A 110 -1.75 16.45 12.00
N GLU A 111 -2.32 15.98 13.10
CA GLU A 111 -1.85 16.27 14.45
C GLU A 111 -1.95 15.03 15.34
N CYS A 112 -1.19 15.06 16.44
CA CYS A 112 -1.27 14.10 17.52
C CYS A 112 -2.26 14.55 18.60
N LYS A 113 -3.02 13.60 19.10
CA LYS A 113 -3.95 13.74 20.23
C LYS A 113 -3.64 12.72 21.32
#